data_AF-A0A419EJ61-F1
#
_entry.id   AF-A0A419EJ61-F1
#
_cell.length_a   1.000
_cell.length_b   1.000
_cell.length_c   1.000
_cell.angle_alpha   90.00
_cell.angle_beta   90.00
_cell.angle_gamma   90.00
#
_symmetry.space_group_name_H-M   'P 1'
#
loop_
_entity.id
_entity.type
_entity.pdbx_description
1 polymer ?
#
loop_
_entity_poly.entity_id
_entity_poly.type
_entity_poly.pdbx_seq_one_letter_code
_entity_poly.pdbx_strand_id
1 'polypeptide(L)'
;RPPVETWVEPPDDEGLLRARAILGAVAQVVHPAEGTFDLQGFDTLVDAIVGIITRHPMREDELVKTLSRWSSADVNVTLQELEYSGRAQVIERYGCRFWSAVAAHYPDKK
;
A
#
# COMPACT_ATOMS: atom_id res chain seq x y z
N ARG A 1 -3.45 -2.09 -1.61
CA ARG A 1 -2.81 -3.42 -1.72
C ARG A 1 -2.46 -3.70 -3.18
N PRO A 2 -1.29 -4.28 -3.46
CA PRO A 2 -0.97 -4.72 -4.81
C PRO A 2 -1.87 -5.89 -5.21
N PRO A 3 -2.45 -5.88 -6.43
CA PRO A 3 -3.18 -7.03 -6.94
C PRO A 3 -2.24 -8.22 -7.11
N VAL A 4 -2.67 -9.39 -6.62
CA VAL A 4 -1.93 -10.66 -6.75
C VAL A 4 -2.10 -11.25 -8.14
N GLU A 5 -3.29 -11.10 -8.73
CA GLU A 5 -3.61 -11.58 -10.06
C GLU A 5 -3.01 -10.64 -11.12
N THR A 6 -2.18 -11.18 -11.99
CA THR A 6 -1.45 -10.40 -13.02
C THR A 6 -2.34 -9.79 -14.09
N TRP A 7 -3.60 -10.24 -14.19
CA TRP A 7 -4.60 -9.77 -15.15
C TRP A 7 -5.59 -8.76 -14.55
N VAL A 8 -5.52 -8.49 -13.23
CA VAL A 8 -6.39 -7.51 -12.58
C VAL A 8 -5.79 -6.13 -12.71
N GLU A 9 -6.47 -5.28 -13.47
CA GLU A 9 -6.13 -3.87 -13.66
C GLU A 9 -7.01 -2.99 -12.75
N PRO A 10 -6.48 -1.87 -12.23
CA PRO A 10 -7.29 -0.85 -11.59
C PRO A 10 -8.37 -0.34 -12.56
N PRO A 11 -9.60 -0.08 -12.08
CA PRO A 11 -10.64 0.50 -12.92
C PRO A 11 -10.24 1.91 -13.38
N ASP A 12 -10.64 2.27 -14.60
CA ASP A 12 -10.49 3.61 -15.14
C ASP A 12 -11.62 4.54 -14.70
N ASP A 13 -11.44 5.85 -14.94
CA ASP A 13 -12.43 6.87 -14.56
C ASP A 13 -13.78 6.64 -15.26
N GLU A 14 -13.77 6.18 -16.51
CA GLU A 14 -14.99 5.88 -17.26
C GLU A 14 -15.75 4.69 -16.66
N GLY A 15 -15.04 3.62 -16.31
CA GLY A 15 -15.57 2.44 -15.65
C GLY A 15 -16.17 2.77 -14.29
N LEU A 16 -15.49 3.62 -13.50
CA LEU A 16 -16.02 4.11 -12.22
C LEU A 16 -17.28 4.96 -12.40
N LEU A 17 -17.32 5.84 -13.40
CA LEU A 17 -18.49 6.66 -13.71
C LEU A 17 -19.68 5.78 -14.13
N ARG A 18 -19.43 4.77 -14.97
CA ARG A 18 -20.43 3.80 -15.43
C ARG A 18 -20.98 2.98 -14.27
N ALA A 19 -20.10 2.47 -13.40
CA ALA A 19 -20.49 1.73 -12.21
C ALA A 19 -21.37 2.58 -11.28
N ARG A 20 -21.01 3.87 -11.09
CA ARG A 20 -21.82 4.80 -10.29
C ARG A 20 -23.18 5.08 -10.93
N ALA A 21 -23.27 5.21 -12.26
CA ALA A 21 -24.53 5.42 -12.95
C ALA A 21 -25.48 4.21 -12.81
N ILE A 22 -24.96 2.99 -12.84
CA ILE A 22 -25.75 1.76 -12.73
C ILE A 22 -26.15 1.47 -11.28
N LEU A 23 -25.19 1.53 -10.35
CA LEU A 23 -25.37 1.06 -8.97
C LEU A 23 -25.77 2.19 -8.01
N GLY A 24 -25.47 3.44 -8.33
CA GLY A 24 -25.67 4.61 -7.47
C GLY A 24 -27.13 4.92 -7.15
N ALA A 25 -28.07 4.41 -7.95
CA ALA A 25 -29.51 4.53 -7.69
C ALA A 25 -30.00 3.56 -6.60
N VAL A 26 -29.29 2.44 -6.38
CA VAL A 26 -29.68 1.38 -5.44
C VAL A 26 -28.82 1.41 -4.17
N ALA A 27 -27.57 1.85 -4.27
CA ALA A 27 -26.65 1.92 -3.14
C ALA A 27 -25.80 3.20 -3.18
N GLN A 28 -25.61 3.81 -2.02
CA GLN A 28 -24.70 4.94 -1.87
C GLN A 28 -23.26 4.47 -2.09
N VAL A 29 -22.56 5.10 -3.03
CA VAL A 29 -21.11 4.92 -3.20
C VAL A 29 -20.42 5.61 -2.02
N VAL A 30 -19.82 4.81 -1.14
CA VAL A 30 -18.97 5.31 -0.04
C VAL A 30 -17.54 5.31 -0.55
N HIS A 31 -16.88 6.47 -0.52
CA HIS A 31 -15.45 6.52 -0.81
C HIS A 31 -14.69 5.71 0.24
N PRO A 32 -13.57 5.04 -0.13
CA PRO A 32 -12.74 4.35 0.84
C PRO A 32 -12.39 5.33 1.95
N ALA A 33 -12.80 5.02 3.19
CA ALA A 33 -12.36 5.79 4.33
C ALA A 33 -10.84 5.59 4.45
N GLU A 34 -10.08 6.70 4.41
CA GLU A 34 -8.69 6.68 4.83
C GLU A 34 -8.68 6.31 6.31
N GLY A 35 -8.31 5.07 6.62
CA GLY A 35 -8.19 4.60 7.99
C GLY A 35 -6.96 5.22 8.64
N THR A 36 -7.11 5.82 9.82
CA THR A 36 -5.97 6.19 10.66
C THR A 36 -5.36 4.93 11.26
N PHE A 37 -4.06 4.74 11.07
CA PHE A 37 -3.32 3.67 11.72
C PHE A 37 -2.88 4.13 13.10
N ASP A 38 -3.19 3.33 14.13
CA ASP A 38 -2.63 3.55 15.46
C ASP A 38 -1.18 3.06 15.50
N LEU A 39 -0.27 4.00 15.72
CA LEU A 39 1.18 3.77 15.77
C LEU A 39 1.72 3.73 17.21
N GLN A 40 0.86 3.80 18.23
CA GLN A 40 1.29 3.86 19.63
C GLN A 40 1.93 2.55 20.13
N GLY A 41 1.69 1.43 19.46
CA GLY A 41 2.26 0.12 19.81
C GLY A 41 3.64 -0.19 19.23
N PHE A 42 4.27 0.74 18.51
CA PHE A 42 5.58 0.52 17.91
C PHE A 42 6.67 1.35 18.59
N ASP A 43 7.68 0.65 19.11
CA ASP A 43 8.82 1.27 19.81
C ASP A 43 9.81 1.92 18.85
N THR A 44 9.92 1.41 17.61
CA THR A 44 10.87 1.89 16.59
C THR A 44 10.22 2.09 15.22
N LEU A 45 10.78 2.98 14.40
CA LEU A 45 10.36 3.19 13.01
C LEU A 45 10.45 1.91 12.18
N VAL A 46 11.50 1.11 12.41
CA VAL A 46 11.71 -0.18 11.75
C VAL A 46 10.57 -1.15 12.08
N ASP A 47 10.21 -1.28 13.34
CA ASP A 47 9.13 -2.19 13.77
C ASP A 47 7.77 -1.73 13.26
N ALA A 48 7.53 -0.41 13.21
CA ALA A 48 6.34 0.16 12.60
C ALA A 48 6.24 -0.18 11.11
N ILE A 49 7.30 0.08 10.32
CA ILE A 49 7.32 -0.23 8.89
C ILE A 49 7.08 -1.72 8.67
N VAL A 50 7.87 -2.59 9.32
CA VAL A 50 7.75 -4.05 9.16
C VAL A 50 6.36 -4.53 9.59
N GLY A 51 5.85 -4.05 10.71
CA GLY A 51 4.52 -4.40 11.23
C GLY A 51 3.38 -4.01 10.28
N ILE A 52 3.49 -2.85 9.63
CA ILE A 52 2.52 -2.38 8.63
C ILE A 52 2.63 -3.21 7.35
N ILE A 53 3.80 -3.27 6.71
CA ILE A 53 3.94 -3.90 5.38
C ILE A 53 3.70 -5.42 5.42
N THR A 54 3.87 -6.07 6.58
CA THR A 54 3.56 -7.49 6.76
C THR A 54 2.06 -7.76 6.71
N ARG A 55 1.23 -6.87 7.26
CA ARG A 55 -0.24 -7.04 7.34
C ARG A 55 -0.97 -6.30 6.22
N HIS A 56 -0.40 -5.19 5.77
CA HIS A 56 -0.98 -4.24 4.84
C HIS A 56 0.07 -3.80 3.81
N PRO A 57 0.38 -4.65 2.81
CA PRO A 57 1.18 -4.19 1.67
C PRO A 57 0.48 -3.00 1.00
N MET A 58 1.15 -1.86 0.93
CA MET A 58 0.55 -0.59 0.53
C MET A 58 1.51 0.27 -0.27
N ARG A 59 1.02 1.37 -0.85
CA ARG A 59 1.83 2.26 -1.69
C ARG A 59 2.82 3.04 -0.83
N GLU A 60 3.96 3.40 -1.41
CA GLU A 60 4.98 4.18 -0.69
C GLU A 60 4.47 5.55 -0.20
N ASP A 61 3.69 6.26 -1.02
CA ASP A 61 3.11 7.55 -0.66
C ASP A 61 2.11 7.42 0.49
N GLU A 62 1.30 6.36 0.50
CA GLU A 62 0.42 6.05 1.62
C GLU A 62 1.21 5.67 2.88
N LEU A 63 2.30 4.91 2.74
CA LEU A 63 3.14 4.52 3.88
C LEU A 63 3.82 5.73 4.53
N VAL A 64 4.34 6.65 3.73
CA VAL A 64 4.92 7.91 4.23
C VAL A 64 3.87 8.78 4.92
N LYS A 65 2.64 8.86 4.39
CA LYS A 65 1.53 9.58 5.05
C LYS A 65 1.15 8.92 6.39
N THR A 66 1.04 7.60 6.40
CA THR A 66 0.74 6.82 7.61
C THR A 66 1.80 7.04 8.68
N LEU A 67 3.08 7.04 8.30
CA LEU A 67 4.22 7.24 9.19
C LEU A 67 4.59 8.72 9.40
N SER A 68 3.63 9.64 9.25
CA SER A 68 3.84 11.10 9.39
C SER A 68 4.38 11.56 10.75
N ARG A 69 4.40 10.67 11.76
CA ARG A 69 5.11 10.87 13.03
C ARG A 69 6.63 11.01 12.85
N TRP A 70 7.20 10.36 11.83
CA TRP A 70 8.61 10.42 11.47
C TRP A 70 8.83 11.28 10.22
N SER A 71 10.06 11.76 10.02
CA SER A 71 10.35 12.50 8.80
C SER A 71 10.29 11.58 7.59
N SER A 72 9.79 12.10 6.46
CA SER A 72 9.74 11.32 5.21
C SER A 72 11.13 10.87 4.75
N ALA A 73 12.18 11.64 5.08
CA ALA A 73 13.57 11.28 4.82
C ALA A 73 13.97 10.03 5.61
N ASP A 74 13.70 9.99 6.92
CA ASP A 74 14.03 8.83 7.77
C ASP A 74 13.25 7.59 7.35
N VAL A 75 11.97 7.75 6.97
CA VAL A 75 11.14 6.66 6.45
C VAL A 75 11.76 6.09 5.17
N ASN A 76 12.14 6.95 4.22
CA ASN A 76 12.74 6.52 2.96
C ASN A 76 14.10 5.83 3.15
N VAL A 77 14.95 6.36 4.01
CA VAL A 77 16.25 5.73 4.35
C VAL A 77 16.02 4.36 4.98
N THR A 78 15.11 4.28 5.96
CA THR A 78 14.80 3.01 6.63
C THR A 78 14.22 1.98 5.65
N LEU A 79 13.38 2.39 4.71
CA LEU A 79 12.85 1.52 3.67
C LEU A 79 13.95 0.94 2.77
N GLN A 80 14.93 1.76 2.37
CA GLN A 80 16.09 1.29 1.60
C GLN A 80 16.96 0.32 2.39
N GLU A 81 17.19 0.57 3.68
CA GLU A 81 17.92 -0.35 4.56
C GLU A 81 17.17 -1.68 4.74
N LEU A 82 15.83 -1.64 4.83
CA LEU A 82 14.98 -2.83 4.94
C LEU A 82 14.95 -3.65 3.64
N GLU A 83 15.00 -2.98 2.50
CA GLU A 83 15.18 -3.63 1.19
C GLU A 83 16.54 -4.31 1.10
N TYR A 84 17.62 -3.59 1.42
CA TYR A 84 18.99 -4.11 1.36
C TYR A 84 19.22 -5.27 2.33
N SER A 85 18.61 -5.22 3.51
CA SER A 85 18.68 -6.30 4.52
C SER A 85 17.76 -7.48 4.22
N GLY A 86 16.96 -7.43 3.15
CA GLY A 86 16.05 -8.51 2.76
C GLY A 86 14.87 -8.70 3.72
N ARG A 87 14.49 -7.66 4.47
CA ARG A 87 13.32 -7.68 5.37
C ARG A 87 12.06 -7.14 4.69
N ALA A 88 12.23 -6.21 3.75
CA ALA A 88 11.18 -5.68 2.89
C ALA A 88 11.51 -5.91 1.42
N GLN A 89 10.49 -5.94 0.58
CA GLN A 89 10.63 -5.96 -0.87
C GLN A 89 9.75 -4.86 -1.48
N VAL A 90 10.22 -4.30 -2.58
CA VAL A 90 9.46 -3.36 -3.39
C VAL A 90 8.83 -4.09 -4.58
N ILE A 91 7.56 -3.82 -4.83
CA ILE A 91 6.83 -4.33 -5.99
C ILE A 91 6.36 -3.15 -6.81
N GLU A 92 6.79 -3.10 -8.08
CA GLU A 92 6.30 -2.09 -9.02
C GLU A 92 5.12 -2.63 -9.83
N ARG A 93 3.98 -1.93 -9.75
CA ARG A 93 2.75 -2.23 -10.51
C ARG A 93 2.06 -0.93 -10.90
N TYR A 94 1.70 -0.81 -12.18
CA TYR A 94 0.96 0.34 -12.72
C TYR A 94 1.61 1.71 -12.40
N GLY A 95 2.95 1.79 -12.46
CA GLY A 95 3.71 3.01 -12.15
C GLY A 95 3.77 3.39 -10.67
N CYS A 96 3.25 2.54 -9.78
CA CYS A 96 3.30 2.73 -8.33
C CYS A 96 4.25 1.72 -7.68
N ARG A 97 5.00 2.19 -6.68
CA ARG A 97 5.81 1.35 -5.79
C ARG A 97 4.99 0.91 -4.58
N PHE A 98 4.94 -0.39 -4.35
CA PHE A 98 4.30 -1.00 -3.19
C PHE A 98 5.36 -1.64 -2.31
N TRP A 99 5.22 -1.47 -1.01
CA TRP A 99 6.10 -2.09 -0.02
C TRP A 99 5.40 -3.28 0.63
N SER A 100 6.11 -4.40 0.70
CA SER A 100 5.64 -5.64 1.31
C SER A 100 6.76 -6.34 2.08
N ALA A 101 6.40 -7.20 3.03
CA ALA A 101 7.37 -8.08 3.66
C ALA A 101 7.91 -9.12 2.65
N VAL A 102 9.19 -9.50 2.75
CA VAL A 102 9.81 -10.49 1.83
C VAL A 102 9.12 -11.86 1.88
N ALA A 103 8.49 -12.21 3.01
CA ALA A 103 7.74 -13.45 3.13
C ALA A 103 6.47 -13.51 2.25
N ALA A 104 5.98 -12.38 1.75
CA ALA A 104 4.82 -12.34 0.87
C ALA A 104 5.20 -12.75 -0.57
N HIS A 105 4.46 -13.67 -1.16
CA HIS A 105 4.69 -14.10 -2.54
C HIS A 105 3.85 -13.29 -3.52
N TYR A 106 4.50 -12.75 -4.56
CA TYR A 106 3.85 -12.12 -5.70
C TYR A 106 4.33 -12.79 -6.99
N PRO A 107 3.44 -13.23 -7.89
CA PRO A 107 3.86 -13.81 -9.16
C PRO A 107 4.49 -12.74 -10.06
N ASP A 108 5.52 -13.16 -10.79
CA ASP A 108 6.16 -12.35 -11.82
C ASP A 108 5.20 -12.07 -12.99
N LYS A 109 5.39 -10.92 -13.65
CA LYS A 109 4.70 -10.64 -14.92
C LYS A 109 5.10 -11.70 -15.95
N LYS A 110 4.10 -12.36 -16.56
CA LYS A 110 4.29 -13.09 -17.82
C LYS A 110 4.41 -12.11 -18.98
#